data_AF-A0A9X2FLC7-F1
#
_entry.id   AF-A0A9X2FLC7-F1
#
_cell.length_a   1.000
_cell.length_b   1.000
_cell.length_c   1.000
_cell.angle_alpha   90.00
_cell.angle_beta   90.00
_cell.angle_gamma   90.00
#
_symmetry.space_group_name_H-M   'P 1'
#
loop_
_entity.id
_entity.type
_entity.pdbx_description
1 polymer ?
#
loop_
_entity_poly.entity_id
_entity_poly.type
_entity_poly.pdbx_seq_one_letter_code
_entity_poly.pdbx_strand_id
1 'polypeptide(L)'
;MPLKYVIPTAETFGKLTFEGKDREVTSGRSRIATGVVYNLLSEKQAELIEVQIPTRAGSKTFETDTEVELLNPKLEPTGRSTGYEAIASWKLTAENIKKKGDK
;
A
#
# COMPACT_ATOMS: atom_id res chain seq x y z
N MET A 1 13.07 1.92 21.40
CA MET A 1 13.53 1.12 20.25
C MET A 1 12.78 1.62 19.02
N PRO A 2 13.43 2.15 17.98
CA PRO A 2 12.68 2.69 16.84
C PRO A 2 12.15 1.52 16.02
N LEU A 3 10.84 1.27 16.07
CA LEU A 3 10.15 0.40 15.12
C LEU A 3 10.23 1.09 13.75
N LYS A 4 11.23 0.73 12.93
CA LYS A 4 11.41 1.35 11.60
C LYS A 4 10.27 0.97 10.66
N TYR A 5 9.99 -0.32 10.52
CA TYR A 5 8.87 -0.91 9.76
C TYR A 5 8.90 -2.43 9.92
N VAL A 6 7.80 -3.10 9.55
CA VAL A 6 7.74 -4.55 9.33
C VAL A 6 7.79 -4.82 7.83
N ILE A 7 8.48 -5.88 7.42
CA ILE A 7 8.39 -6.40 6.04
C ILE A 7 7.26 -7.43 6.04
N PRO A 8 6.10 -7.13 5.43
CA PRO A 8 5.01 -8.09 5.36
C PRO A 8 5.40 -9.28 4.48
N THR A 9 4.93 -10.46 4.84
CA THR A 9 5.17 -11.71 4.11
C THR A 9 3.86 -12.24 3.51
N ALA A 10 3.94 -13.34 2.78
CA ALA A 10 2.75 -14.07 2.35
C ALA A 10 1.87 -14.52 3.53
N GLU A 11 2.41 -14.68 4.75
CA GLU A 11 1.60 -14.98 5.94
C GLU A 11 0.78 -13.77 6.42
N THR A 12 1.24 -12.54 6.13
CA THR A 12 0.56 -11.31 6.55
C THR A 12 -0.73 -11.05 5.75
N PHE A 13 -0.66 -11.23 4.43
CA PHE A 13 -1.76 -10.88 3.51
C PHE A 13 -2.29 -12.05 2.66
N GLY A 14 -1.54 -13.15 2.53
CA GLY A 14 -1.89 -14.20 1.57
C GLY A 14 -1.74 -13.72 0.13
N LYS A 15 -2.55 -14.27 -0.77
CA LYS A 15 -2.70 -13.77 -2.13
C LYS A 15 -3.27 -12.34 -2.11
N LEU A 16 -2.73 -11.49 -2.98
CA LEU A 16 -3.23 -10.14 -3.23
C LEU A 16 -3.83 -10.06 -4.64
N THR A 17 -5.08 -9.60 -4.76
CA THR A 17 -5.70 -9.28 -6.06
C THR A 17 -5.95 -7.79 -6.20
N PHE A 18 -5.80 -7.28 -7.41
CA PHE A 18 -5.97 -5.88 -7.72
C PHE A 18 -7.45 -5.49 -7.82
N GLU A 19 -7.86 -4.47 -7.08
CA GLU A 19 -9.26 -4.00 -7.05
C GLU A 19 -9.42 -2.59 -7.63
N GLY A 20 -8.33 -1.84 -7.77
CA GLY A 20 -8.36 -0.55 -8.46
C GLY A 20 -7.37 0.47 -7.93
N LYS A 21 -7.32 1.60 -8.65
CA LYS A 21 -6.69 2.84 -8.19
C LYS A 21 -7.70 3.61 -7.34
N ASP A 22 -7.30 4.00 -6.14
CA ASP A 22 -8.14 4.78 -5.24
C ASP A 22 -7.85 6.29 -5.38
N ARG A 23 -6.68 6.72 -4.92
CA ARG A 23 -6.34 8.16 -4.86
C ARG A 23 -4.88 8.45 -5.19
N GLU A 24 -4.59 9.68 -5.61
CA GLU A 24 -3.23 10.19 -5.71
C GLU A 24 -2.78 10.76 -4.37
N VAL A 25 -1.52 10.47 -4.00
CA VAL A 25 -0.89 11.03 -2.82
C VAL A 25 -0.11 12.26 -3.24
N THR A 26 -0.50 13.42 -2.71
CA THR A 26 0.18 14.69 -2.98
C THR A 26 0.96 15.17 -1.77
N SER A 27 2.02 15.94 -2.00
CA SER A 27 2.85 16.52 -0.94
C SER A 27 3.08 18.01 -1.14
N GLY A 28 3.24 18.73 -0.02
CA GLY A 28 3.52 20.15 0.01
C GLY A 28 2.34 21.04 -0.40
N ARG A 29 2.55 22.36 -0.29
CA ARG A 29 1.53 23.37 -0.64
C ARG A 29 1.16 23.34 -2.13
N SER A 30 2.12 22.97 -2.98
CA SER A 30 1.93 22.89 -4.43
C SER A 30 1.23 21.60 -4.91
N ARG A 31 0.79 20.72 -3.99
CA ARG A 31 0.10 19.45 -4.28
C ARG A 31 0.81 18.57 -5.33
N ILE A 32 2.13 18.45 -5.24
CA ILE A 32 2.91 17.63 -6.18
C ILE A 32 2.57 16.16 -5.95
N ALA A 33 2.25 15.41 -7.01
CA ALA A 33 1.98 13.98 -6.94
C ALA A 33 3.24 13.20 -6.56
N THR A 34 3.17 12.47 -5.45
CA THR A 34 4.27 11.67 -4.88
C THR A 34 4.00 10.17 -4.88
N GLY A 35 2.75 9.77 -5.13
CA GLY A 35 2.38 8.37 -5.25
C GLY A 35 0.92 8.18 -5.61
N VAL A 36 0.52 6.91 -5.68
CA VAL A 36 -0.83 6.44 -5.94
C VAL A 36 -1.16 5.37 -4.91
N VAL A 37 -2.38 5.42 -4.37
CA VAL A 37 -2.94 4.36 -3.53
C VAL A 37 -3.73 3.40 -4.41
N TYR A 38 -3.43 2.12 -4.26
CA TYR A 38 -4.18 1.03 -4.87
C TYR A 38 -4.88 0.21 -3.80
N ASN A 39 -6.08 -0.25 -4.12
CA ASN A 39 -6.82 -1.18 -3.29
C ASN A 39 -6.53 -2.60 -3.76
N LEU A 40 -6.14 -3.45 -2.81
CA LEU A 40 -5.88 -4.87 -3.04
C LEU A 40 -6.75 -5.69 -2.11
N LEU A 41 -7.38 -6.75 -2.60
CA LEU A 41 -8.04 -7.72 -1.74
C LEU A 41 -6.99 -8.67 -1.16
N SER A 42 -6.97 -8.78 0.16
CA SER A 42 -6.10 -9.66 0.93
C SER A 42 -6.83 -10.97 1.24
N GLU A 43 -6.31 -12.10 0.76
CA GLU A 43 -6.90 -13.42 1.03
C GLU A 43 -6.93 -13.75 2.53
N LYS A 44 -5.85 -13.47 3.26
CA LYS A 44 -5.75 -13.84 4.68
C LYS A 44 -6.60 -12.95 5.60
N GLN A 45 -6.84 -11.72 5.19
CA GLN A 45 -7.62 -10.77 5.98
C GLN A 45 -9.08 -10.70 5.52
N ALA A 46 -9.39 -11.23 4.33
CA ALA A 46 -10.70 -11.17 3.68
C ALA A 46 -11.23 -9.73 3.53
N GLU A 47 -10.33 -8.76 3.39
CA GLU A 47 -10.63 -7.33 3.33
C GLU A 47 -9.74 -6.61 2.33
N LEU A 48 -10.18 -5.42 1.90
CA LEU A 48 -9.37 -4.52 1.09
C LEU A 48 -8.29 -3.87 1.95
N ILE A 49 -7.06 -3.91 1.43
CA ILE A 49 -5.93 -3.17 1.97
C ILE A 49 -5.50 -2.08 0.99
N GLU A 50 -5.01 -0.98 1.53
CA GLU A 50 -4.45 0.11 0.75
C GLU A 50 -2.93 0.00 0.70
N VAL A 51 -2.35 0.08 -0.51
CA VAL A 51 -0.90 0.20 -0.68
C VAL A 51 -0.57 1.49 -1.42
N GLN A 52 0.36 2.28 -0.86
CA GLN A 52 0.89 3.45 -1.54
C GLN A 52 2.13 3.08 -2.36
N ILE A 53 2.09 3.34 -3.66
CA ILE A 53 3.20 3.17 -4.62
C ILE A 53 3.72 4.55 -5.04
N PRO A 54 5.04 4.80 -5.05
CA PRO A 54 5.58 6.11 -5.41
C PRO A 54 5.44 6.41 -6.90
N THR A 55 5.29 7.69 -7.27
CA THR A 55 5.11 8.11 -8.69
C THR A 55 6.25 7.66 -9.60
N ARG A 56 7.48 7.50 -9.07
CA ARG A 56 8.64 6.99 -9.82
C ARG A 56 8.46 5.58 -10.39
N ALA A 57 7.53 4.78 -9.84
CA ALA A 57 7.22 3.44 -10.35
C ALA A 57 6.29 3.45 -11.58
N GLY A 58 5.75 4.63 -11.91
CA GLY A 58 4.70 4.82 -12.90
C GLY A 58 3.33 4.35 -12.39
N SER A 59 2.26 4.95 -12.93
CA SER A 59 0.91 4.44 -12.66
C SER A 59 0.74 3.07 -13.31
N LYS A 60 0.21 2.12 -12.56
CA LYS A 60 -0.21 0.79 -13.05
C LYS A 60 -1.72 0.74 -13.23
N THR A 61 -2.13 -0.03 -14.24
CA THR A 61 -3.51 -0.40 -14.49
C THR A 61 -3.53 -1.89 -14.77
N PHE A 62 -4.30 -2.63 -13.99
CA PHE A 62 -4.56 -4.05 -14.18
C PHE A 62 -6.07 -4.27 -14.24
N GLU A 63 -6.50 -5.44 -14.74
CA GLU A 63 -7.90 -5.84 -14.61
C GLU A 63 -8.19 -6.17 -13.14
N THR A 64 -9.44 -5.97 -12.71
CA THR A 64 -9.91 -6.44 -11.39
C THR A 64 -9.63 -7.93 -11.22
N ASP A 65 -9.41 -8.38 -9.99
CA ASP A 65 -9.04 -9.76 -9.63
C ASP A 65 -7.66 -10.22 -10.13
N THR A 66 -6.89 -9.36 -10.84
CA THR A 66 -5.52 -9.71 -11.26
C THR A 66 -4.65 -9.96 -10.04
N GLU A 67 -4.02 -11.14 -9.96
CA GLU A 67 -3.07 -11.44 -8.90
C GLU A 67 -1.77 -10.63 -9.06
N VAL A 68 -1.36 -9.97 -7.98
CA VAL A 68 -0.24 -9.02 -7.98
C VAL A 68 0.75 -9.30 -6.86
N GLU A 69 1.97 -8.81 -7.02
CA GLU A 69 3.03 -8.82 -6.01
C GLU A 69 3.51 -7.40 -5.74
N LEU A 70 3.81 -7.13 -4.46
CA LEU A 70 4.41 -5.89 -4.01
C LEU A 70 5.93 -6.02 -3.99
N LEU A 71 6.64 -5.07 -4.61
CA LEU A 71 8.10 -5.03 -4.57
C LEU A 71 8.58 -4.25 -3.34
N ASN A 72 9.38 -4.90 -2.49
CA ASN A 72 9.95 -4.33 -1.26
C ASN A 72 8.89 -3.64 -0.36
N PRO A 73 7.82 -4.35 0.04
CA PRO A 73 6.76 -3.75 0.85
C PRO A 73 7.26 -3.43 2.27
N LYS A 74 6.72 -2.36 2.83
CA LYS A 74 7.01 -1.89 4.18
C LYS A 74 5.72 -1.49 4.86
N LEU A 75 5.47 -2.08 6.02
CA LEU A 75 4.35 -1.77 6.89
C LEU A 75 4.87 -0.93 8.07
N GLU A 76 4.55 0.35 8.06
CA GLU A 76 5.02 1.33 9.04
C GLU A 76 3.92 1.62 10.06
N PRO A 77 4.18 1.52 11.38
CA PRO A 77 3.23 2.00 12.36
C PRO A 77 3.13 3.53 12.27
N THR A 78 1.91 4.03 12.30
CA THR A 78 1.61 5.45 12.33
C THR A 78 0.75 5.76 13.54
N GLY A 79 0.95 6.93 14.11
CA GLY A 79 0.18 7.42 15.23
C GLY A 79 -0.24 8.86 14.97
N ARG A 80 -1.52 9.17 15.21
CA ARG A 80 -1.98 10.56 15.24
C ARG A 80 -2.93 10.78 16.40
N SER A 81 -2.83 11.95 17.01
CA SER A 81 -3.81 12.40 18.00
C SER A 81 -4.96 13.11 17.30
N THR A 82 -6.18 12.89 17.78
CA THR A 82 -7.38 13.67 17.41
C THR A 82 -7.64 14.82 18.39
N GLY A 83 -6.78 14.99 19.41
CA GLY A 83 -6.99 15.89 20.56
C GLY A 83 -7.62 15.19 21.77
N TYR A 84 -8.45 14.17 21.56
CA TYR A 84 -9.12 13.41 22.63
C TYR A 84 -8.76 11.92 22.64
N GLU A 85 -8.32 11.38 21.50
CA GLU A 85 -7.93 9.99 21.34
C GLU A 85 -6.58 9.89 20.61
N ALA A 86 -5.92 8.76 20.81
CA ALA A 86 -4.77 8.34 20.01
C ALA A 86 -5.23 7.29 19.00
N ILE A 87 -5.07 7.60 17.71
CA ILE A 87 -5.29 6.64 16.64
C ILE A 87 -3.95 5.99 16.31
N ALA A 88 -3.87 4.68 16.53
CA ALA A 88 -2.83 3.83 15.99
C ALA A 88 -3.30 3.26 14.65
N SER A 89 -2.46 3.34 13.62
CA SER A 89 -2.77 2.85 12.27
C SER A 89 -1.51 2.32 11.61
N TRP A 90 -1.66 1.62 10.50
CA TRP A 90 -0.53 1.13 9.71
C TRP A 90 -0.55 1.76 8.33
N LYS A 91 0.65 2.05 7.82
CA LYS A 91 0.83 2.52 6.44
C LYS A 91 1.60 1.46 5.67
N LEU A 92 0.96 0.87 4.66
CA LEU A 92 1.62 -0.03 3.72
C LEU A 92 2.14 0.77 2.52
N THR A 93 3.43 0.67 2.29
CA THR A 93 4.10 1.21 1.09
C THR A 93 4.83 0.09 0.36
N ALA A 94 5.02 0.24 -0.94
CA ALA A 94 5.90 -0.64 -1.71
C ALA A 94 6.59 0.18 -2.80
N GLU A 95 7.75 -0.29 -3.29
CA GLU A 95 8.49 0.40 -4.34
C GLU A 95 7.80 0.30 -5.69
N ASN A 96 7.08 -0.79 -5.93
CA ASN A 96 6.31 -1.03 -7.14
C ASN A 96 5.25 -2.13 -6.90
N ILE A 97 4.32 -2.26 -7.85
CA ILE A 97 3.34 -3.34 -7.94
C ILE A 97 3.44 -3.95 -9.35
N LYS A 98 3.45 -5.27 -9.44
CA LYS A 98 3.51 -6.01 -10.71
C LYS A 98 2.52 -7.17 -10.72
N LYS A 99 2.15 -7.68 -11.91
CA LYS A 99 1.40 -8.94 -11.96
C LYS A 99 2.30 -10.05 -11.43
N LYS A 100 1.70 -11.00 -10.73
CA LYS A 100 2.44 -12.16 -10.25
C LYS A 100 3.05 -12.93 -11.42
N GLY A 101 4.34 -13.23 -11.33
CA GLY A 101 5.09 -13.93 -12.39
C GLY A 101 5.69 -13.02 -13.47
N ASP A 102 5.40 -11.71 -13.48
CA ASP A 102 6.14 -10.76 -14.32
C ASP A 102 7.60 -10.69 -13.87
N LYS A 103 8.54 -10.61 -14.83
CA LYS A 103 9.98 -10.46 -14.55
C LYS A 103 10.27 -9.06 -14.00
#